data_AF-A0A533TDJ7-F1
#
_entry.id   AF-A0A533TDJ7-F1
#
_cell.length_a   1.000
_cell.length_b   1.000
_cell.length_c   1.000
_cell.angle_alpha   90.00
_cell.angle_beta   90.00
_cell.angle_gamma   90.00
#
_symmetry.space_group_name_H-M   'P 1'
#
loop_
_entity.id
_entity.type
_entity.pdbx_description
1 polymer ?
#
loop_
_entity_poly.entity_id
_entity_poly.type
_entity_poly.pdbx_seq_one_letter_code
_entity_poly.pdbx_strand_id
1 'polypeptide(L)'
;FIMKNKIEFPVFSLVTPFPGTPYFDEMKPRIRHFDWDKYDTYHYMFEPNKMSGEKLLSNFVKLQQEVYKGRAIMQRMSGKPMNWIWLANYMMHRFTSKLKPESYL
;
A
#
# COMPACT_ATOMS: atom_id res chain seq x y z
N PHE A 1 0.69 -14.79 -3.83
CA PHE A 1 0.25 -14.39 -5.19
C PHE A 1 1.34 -13.62 -5.94
N ILE A 2 1.74 -12.43 -5.47
CA ILE A 2 2.71 -11.54 -6.13
C ILE A 2 4.01 -12.25 -6.55
N MET A 3 4.62 -12.99 -5.61
CA MET A 3 5.85 -13.75 -5.86
C MET A 3 5.66 -14.87 -6.89
N LYS A 4 4.54 -15.60 -6.80
CA LYS A 4 4.21 -16.72 -7.68
C LYS A 4 4.04 -16.27 -9.13
N ASN A 5 3.41 -15.12 -9.35
CA ASN A 5 3.16 -14.58 -10.69
C ASN A 5 4.27 -13.65 -11.19
N LYS A 6 5.36 -13.46 -10.43
CA LYS A 6 6.49 -12.58 -10.79
C LYS A 6 6.02 -11.18 -11.23
N ILE A 7 5.09 -10.58 -10.49
CA ILE A 7 4.63 -9.22 -10.77
C ILE A 7 5.82 -8.27 -10.65
N GLU A 8 6.08 -7.48 -11.69
CA GLU A 8 7.30 -6.67 -11.81
C GLU A 8 7.28 -5.45 -10.88
N PHE A 9 6.12 -4.80 -10.78
CA PHE A 9 5.95 -3.59 -9.97
C PHE A 9 4.56 -3.56 -9.29
N PRO A 10 4.42 -4.17 -8.10
CA PRO A 10 3.16 -4.19 -7.37
C PRO A 10 2.89 -2.85 -6.68
N VAL A 11 1.72 -2.26 -6.91
CA VAL A 11 1.23 -1.04 -6.25
C VAL A 11 0.22 -1.42 -5.19
N PHE A 12 0.30 -0.78 -4.03
CA PHE A 12 -0.62 -0.97 -2.91
C PHE A 12 -1.28 0.36 -2.60
N SER A 13 -2.60 0.34 -2.38
CA SER A 13 -3.37 1.51 -1.98
C SER A 13 -4.25 1.17 -0.79
N LEU A 14 -4.60 2.20 -0.02
CA LEU A 14 -5.66 2.11 0.97
C LEU A 14 -6.99 2.50 0.30
N VAL A 15 -8.08 1.84 0.72
CA VAL A 15 -9.38 2.16 0.16
C VAL A 15 -9.85 3.52 0.71
N THR A 16 -10.09 4.45 -0.21
CA THR A 16 -10.66 5.76 0.08
C THR A 16 -12.14 5.75 -0.30
N PRO A 17 -13.06 5.94 0.66
CA PRO A 17 -14.47 6.08 0.35
C PRO A 17 -14.70 7.47 -0.26
N PHE A 18 -14.97 7.57 -1.56
CA PHE A 18 -15.19 8.85 -2.23
C PHE A 18 -16.66 9.29 -2.17
N PRO A 19 -16.96 10.58 -1.90
CA PRO A 19 -18.33 11.08 -1.83
C PRO A 19 -19.09 10.82 -3.13
N GLY A 20 -20.40 10.57 -2.99
CA GLY A 20 -21.26 10.26 -4.13
C GLY A 20 -21.12 8.82 -4.63
N THR A 21 -20.28 7.99 -4.01
CA THR A 21 -20.26 6.54 -4.26
C THR A 21 -21.14 5.82 -3.23
N PRO A 22 -21.85 4.74 -3.61
CA PRO A 22 -22.61 3.92 -2.64
C PRO A 22 -21.74 3.40 -1.49
N TYR A 23 -20.44 3.15 -1.77
CA TYR A 23 -19.48 2.72 -0.77
C TYR A 23 -19.22 3.79 0.29
N PHE A 24 -19.24 5.07 -0.06
CA PHE A 24 -19.10 6.15 0.91
C PHE A 24 -20.26 6.17 1.91
N ASP A 25 -21.48 5.98 1.45
CA ASP A 25 -22.66 5.94 2.33
C ASP A 25 -22.59 4.75 3.30
N GLU A 26 -22.14 3.58 2.83
CA GLU A 26 -21.90 2.40 3.68
C GLU A 26 -20.79 2.64 4.71
N MET A 27 -19.73 3.34 4.30
CA MET A 27 -18.55 3.58 5.13
C MET A 27 -18.72 4.75 6.09
N LYS A 28 -19.71 5.63 5.88
CA LYS A 28 -19.94 6.88 6.62
C LYS A 28 -19.86 6.75 8.15
N PRO A 29 -20.41 5.71 8.80
CA PRO A 29 -20.31 5.56 10.26
C PRO A 29 -18.89 5.29 10.78
N ARG A 30 -17.96 4.94 9.88
CA ARG A 30 -16.60 4.50 10.18
C ARG A 30 -15.52 5.40 9.58
N ILE A 31 -15.90 6.47 8.88
CA ILE A 31 -14.95 7.45 8.34
C ILE A 31 -14.27 8.18 9.49
N ARG A 32 -12.94 8.27 9.46
CA ARG A 32 -12.11 8.86 10.53
C ARG A 32 -11.99 10.37 10.38
N HIS A 33 -11.92 10.88 9.16
CA HIS A 33 -11.81 12.31 8.85
C HIS A 33 -12.44 12.61 7.49
N PHE A 34 -12.92 13.84 7.34
CA PHE A 34 -13.51 14.38 6.11
C PHE A 34 -12.57 15.42 5.47
N ASP A 35 -11.27 15.30 5.75
CA ASP A 35 -10.26 16.18 5.19
C ASP A 35 -10.04 15.82 3.72
N TRP A 36 -10.55 16.65 2.82
CA TRP A 36 -10.55 16.42 1.38
C TRP A 36 -9.15 16.27 0.80
N ASP A 37 -8.14 16.89 1.41
CA ASP A 37 -6.75 16.80 0.96
C ASP A 37 -6.19 15.39 1.13
N LYS A 38 -6.81 14.56 1.97
CA LYS A 38 -6.41 13.17 2.25
C LYS A 38 -7.14 12.13 1.38
N TYR A 39 -8.03 12.54 0.48
CA TYR A 39 -8.78 11.63 -0.40
C TYR A 39 -7.94 11.23 -1.63
N ASP A 40 -6.78 10.59 -1.40
CA ASP A 40 -5.76 10.32 -2.42
C ASP A 40 -5.40 8.84 -2.58
N THR A 41 -6.16 7.91 -1.97
CA THR A 41 -5.89 6.46 -1.92
C THR A 41 -4.61 6.06 -1.18
N TYR A 42 -3.95 7.03 -0.56
CA TYR A 42 -2.76 6.84 0.24
C TYR A 42 -3.08 6.92 1.72
N HIS A 43 -3.93 7.86 2.16
CA HIS A 43 -4.22 8.05 3.58
C HIS A 43 -5.25 7.06 4.14
N TYR A 44 -5.13 6.81 5.44
CA TYR A 44 -6.06 5.99 6.21
C TYR A 44 -7.35 6.75 6.51
N MET A 45 -8.44 6.36 5.84
CA MET A 45 -9.72 7.09 5.88
C MET A 45 -10.79 6.49 6.79
N PHE A 46 -10.67 5.23 7.20
CA PHE A 46 -11.79 4.51 7.83
C PHE A 46 -11.35 3.47 8.87
N GLU A 47 -12.20 3.20 9.86
CA GLU A 47 -11.95 2.14 10.85
C GLU A 47 -12.45 0.76 10.37
N PRO A 48 -11.58 -0.27 10.33
CA PRO A 48 -11.99 -1.62 9.98
C PRO A 48 -12.76 -2.30 11.13
N ASN A 49 -13.72 -3.17 10.79
CA ASN A 49 -14.61 -3.80 11.77
C ASN A 49 -13.96 -4.94 12.59
N LYS A 50 -12.92 -5.58 12.05
CA LYS A 50 -12.34 -6.83 12.59
C LYS A 50 -10.91 -6.66 13.14
N MET A 51 -10.35 -5.47 13.06
CA MET A 51 -8.99 -5.16 13.56
C MET A 51 -8.91 -3.67 13.89
N SER A 52 -7.90 -3.26 14.66
CA SER A 52 -7.62 -1.83 14.84
C SER A 52 -6.96 -1.22 13.60
N GLY A 53 -7.19 0.07 13.38
CA GLY A 53 -6.50 0.85 12.35
C GLY A 53 -4.99 0.77 12.43
N GLU A 54 -4.42 0.83 13.64
CA GLU A 54 -2.98 0.67 13.86
C GLU A 54 -2.45 -0.68 13.35
N LYS A 55 -3.21 -1.75 13.61
CA LYS A 55 -2.85 -3.10 13.14
C LYS A 55 -2.99 -3.20 11.62
N LEU A 56 -3.98 -2.54 11.02
CA LEU A 56 -4.10 -2.46 9.57
C LEU A 56 -2.87 -1.76 8.97
N LEU A 57 -2.52 -0.57 9.46
CA LEU A 57 -1.41 0.22 8.94
C LEU A 57 -0.06 -0.47 9.14
N SER A 58 0.16 -1.07 10.31
CA SER A 58 1.37 -1.86 10.59
C SER A 58 1.52 -3.03 9.61
N ASN A 59 0.45 -3.79 9.37
CA ASN A 59 0.47 -4.87 8.39
C ASN A 59 0.64 -4.37 6.96
N PHE A 60 0.05 -3.23 6.62
CA PHE A 60 0.16 -2.60 5.30
C PHE A 60 1.61 -2.17 5.00
N VAL A 61 2.28 -1.52 5.95
CA VAL A 61 3.70 -1.17 5.85
C VAL A 61 4.56 -2.42 5.73
N LYS A 62 4.34 -3.41 6.59
CA LYS A 62 5.07 -4.68 6.58
C LYS A 62 4.94 -5.42 5.25
N LEU A 63 3.74 -5.43 4.67
CA LEU A 63 3.49 -6.03 3.35
C LEU A 63 4.35 -5.37 2.27
N GLN A 64 4.37 -4.04 2.21
CA GLN A 64 5.16 -3.30 1.24
C GLN A 64 6.66 -3.57 1.42
N GLN A 65 7.16 -3.55 2.66
CA GLN A 65 8.55 -3.85 2.98
C GLN A 65 8.98 -5.25 2.57
N GLU A 66 8.14 -6.27 2.80
CA GLU A 66 8.45 -7.65 2.42
C GLU A 66 8.43 -7.85 0.90
N VAL A 67 7.51 -7.20 0.19
CA VAL A 67 7.41 -7.31 -1.29
C VAL A 67 8.55 -6.58 -2.01
N TYR A 68 9.03 -5.48 -1.43
CA TYR A 68 10.16 -4.71 -1.94
C TYR A 68 11.48 -5.03 -1.23
N LYS A 69 11.56 -6.13 -0.48
CA LYS A 69 12.83 -6.63 0.05
C LYS A 69 13.73 -7.10 -1.09
N GLY A 70 15.04 -6.88 -0.99
CA GLY A 70 15.99 -7.23 -2.06
C GLY A 70 15.84 -8.66 -2.57
N ARG A 71 15.70 -9.64 -1.67
CA ARG A 71 15.46 -11.06 -2.03
C ARG A 71 14.16 -11.25 -2.81
N ALA A 72 13.09 -10.56 -2.42
CA ALA A 72 11.79 -10.64 -3.09
C ALA A 72 11.85 -9.99 -4.49
N ILE A 73 12.49 -8.83 -4.61
CA ILE A 73 12.72 -8.19 -5.92
C ILE A 73 13.48 -9.14 -6.84
N MET A 74 14.60 -9.72 -6.38
CA MET A 74 15.39 -10.67 -7.18
C MET A 74 14.56 -11.88 -7.63
N GLN A 75 13.70 -12.42 -6.75
CA GLN A 75 12.82 -13.53 -7.11
C GLN A 75 11.79 -13.14 -8.19
N ARG A 76 11.19 -11.94 -8.10
CA ARG A 76 10.19 -11.45 -9.07
C ARG A 76 10.82 -11.07 -10.40
N MET A 77 11.99 -10.46 -10.36
CA MET A 77 12.69 -9.94 -11.55
C MET A 77 13.62 -10.98 -12.21
N SER A 78 13.77 -12.18 -11.63
CA SER A 78 14.58 -13.26 -12.21
C SER A 78 14.09 -13.64 -13.61
N GLY A 79 14.99 -13.48 -14.59
CA GLY A 79 14.74 -13.73 -16.02
C GLY A 79 14.19 -12.53 -16.80
N LYS A 80 14.10 -11.34 -16.18
CA LYS A 80 13.64 -10.11 -16.82
C LYS A 80 14.82 -9.28 -17.35
N PRO A 81 14.66 -8.55 -18.47
CA PRO A 81 15.72 -7.68 -18.99
C PRO A 81 16.07 -6.58 -17.99
N MET A 82 17.35 -6.18 -17.98
CA MET A 82 17.81 -5.05 -17.16
C MET A 82 17.34 -3.74 -17.81
N ASN A 83 16.36 -3.09 -17.20
CA ASN A 83 15.72 -1.86 -17.70
C ASN A 83 15.37 -0.92 -16.53
N TRP A 84 14.65 0.17 -16.82
CA TRP A 84 14.26 1.16 -15.81
C TRP A 84 13.40 0.60 -14.66
N ILE A 85 12.75 -0.56 -14.83
CA ILE A 85 11.94 -1.21 -13.80
C ILE A 85 12.83 -1.76 -12.67
N TRP A 86 14.07 -2.14 -12.97
CA TRP A 86 15.05 -2.49 -11.95
C TRP A 86 15.43 -1.29 -11.08
N LEU A 87 15.64 -0.12 -11.72
CA LEU A 87 15.87 1.13 -11.00
C LEU A 87 14.65 1.50 -10.13
N ALA A 88 13.44 1.38 -10.67
CA ALA A 88 12.21 1.61 -9.92
C ALA A 88 12.10 0.69 -8.70
N ASN A 89 12.35 -0.61 -8.85
CA ASN A 89 12.34 -1.56 -7.71
C ASN A 89 13.42 -1.24 -6.67
N TYR A 90 14.62 -0.81 -7.09
CA TYR A 90 15.68 -0.37 -6.17
C TYR A 90 15.26 0.88 -5.38
N MET A 91 14.69 1.88 -6.05
CA MET A 91 14.19 3.09 -5.40
C MET A 91 13.05 2.76 -4.42
N MET A 92 12.14 1.87 -4.81
CA MET A 92 11.07 1.38 -3.93
C MET A 92 11.60 0.60 -2.73
N HIS A 93 12.66 -0.17 -2.87
CA HIS A 93 13.31 -0.83 -1.73
C HIS A 93 13.78 0.20 -0.70
N ARG A 94 14.46 1.27 -1.14
CA ARG A 94 14.92 2.35 -0.26
C ARG A 94 13.75 3.12 0.35
N PHE A 95 12.72 3.42 -0.42
CA PHE A 95 11.52 4.11 0.07
C PHE A 95 10.78 3.27 1.13
N THR A 96 10.45 2.02 0.79
CA THR A 96 9.68 1.13 1.68
C THR A 96 10.41 0.79 2.97
N SER A 97 11.75 0.69 2.94
CA SER A 97 12.56 0.50 4.16
C SER A 97 12.41 1.62 5.20
N LYS A 98 11.97 2.81 4.77
CA LYS A 98 11.77 3.99 5.62
C LYS A 98 10.31 4.24 5.99
N LEU A 99 9.37 3.48 5.38
CA LEU A 99 7.95 3.62 5.67
C LEU A 99 7.65 3.27 7.12
N LYS A 100 6.81 4.08 7.74
CA LYS A 100 6.25 3.82 9.06
C LYS A 100 4.72 4.01 9.02
N PRO A 101 3.96 3.42 9.95
CA PRO A 101 2.50 3.56 9.97
C PRO A 101 2.03 5.02 10.04
N GLU A 102 2.80 5.89 10.67
CA GLU A 102 2.47 7.31 10.81
C GLU A 102 2.51 8.06 9.48
N SER A 103 3.20 7.53 8.47
CA SER A 103 3.23 8.10 7.12
C SER A 103 1.88 8.08 6.41
N TYR A 104 0.86 7.41 6.97
CA TYR A 104 -0.44 7.17 6.36
C TYR A 104 -1.61 7.81 7.14
N LEU A 105 -1.32 8.58 8.19
CA LEU A 105 -2.32 9.20 9.08
C LEU A 105 -2.89 10.52 8.55
#